data_AF-X1V6H9-F1
#
_entry.id   AF-X1V6H9-F1
#
_cell.length_a   1.000
_cell.length_b   1.000
_cell.length_c   1.000
_cell.angle_alpha   90.00
_cell.angle_beta   90.00
_cell.angle_gamma   90.00
#
_symmetry.space_group_name_H-M   'P 1'
#
loop_
_entity.id
_entity.type
_entity.pdbx_description
1 polymer ?
#
loop_
_entity_poly.entity_id
_entity_poly.type
_entity_poly.pdbx_seq_one_letter_code
_entity_poly.pdbx_strand_id
1 'polypeptide(L)'
;IFILYNPYVIFDVGFQLSFSAVFSVGIIYPYLKKKINHKNACIDMLLILFAIQFGTMPLVAYHFNYFSLSAFIINIPVILSASVALPIAFLMLPLSIVSGQAFHWTALLEEMFLDALIFMNQLSTFLFESVSFNVISPNISTLGIYYVTLLILSYEEMWGILKRYKKKVIIIGIITMSISFLLSNALVNPYEIVFVDVGQGDCIHIKTPNGKNILIDGGGNLSQKQFDVGEKILAPYLLKNGVAHIDMAFITHLHEDHYKG
;
A
#
# COMPACT_ATOMS: atom_id res chain seq x y z
N ILE A 1 4.04 -12.76 21.35
CA ILE A 1 3.78 -14.19 21.09
C ILE A 1 4.30 -14.57 19.70
N PHE A 2 3.79 -14.00 18.60
CA PHE A 2 4.29 -14.31 17.24
C PHE A 2 5.80 -14.13 17.05
N ILE A 3 6.37 -12.99 17.48
CA ILE A 3 7.81 -12.70 17.34
C ILE A 3 8.68 -13.70 18.13
N LEU A 4 8.19 -14.20 19.26
CA LEU A 4 8.93 -15.18 20.07
C LEU A 4 9.01 -16.54 19.38
N TYR A 5 8.01 -16.88 18.56
CA TYR A 5 7.97 -18.13 17.80
C TYR A 5 8.69 -18.03 16.46
N ASN A 6 8.50 -16.91 15.74
CA ASN A 6 9.19 -16.63 14.50
C ASN A 6 9.56 -15.13 14.43
N PRO A 7 10.85 -14.77 14.66
CA PRO A 7 11.27 -13.38 14.61
C PRO A 7 11.18 -12.78 13.20
N TYR A 8 11.19 -13.60 12.13
CA TYR A 8 11.07 -13.13 10.76
C TYR A 8 9.67 -12.60 10.42
N VAL A 9 8.67 -12.82 11.28
CA VAL A 9 7.31 -12.29 11.10
C VAL A 9 7.30 -10.76 11.00
N ILE A 10 8.31 -10.07 11.53
CA ILE A 10 8.42 -8.61 11.42
C ILE A 10 8.62 -8.14 9.98
N PHE A 11 9.10 -9.00 9.08
CA PHE A 11 9.27 -8.70 7.66
C PHE A 11 8.04 -9.06 6.82
N ASP A 12 7.06 -9.76 7.41
CA ASP A 12 5.80 -10.07 6.75
C ASP A 12 4.97 -8.79 6.55
N VAL A 13 4.51 -8.58 5.32
CA VAL A 13 3.75 -7.38 4.95
C VAL A 13 2.40 -7.35 5.68
N GLY A 14 1.74 -8.50 5.83
CA GLY A 14 0.48 -8.63 6.56
C GLY A 14 0.62 -8.26 8.03
N PHE A 15 1.72 -8.70 8.67
CA PHE A 15 2.08 -8.31 10.03
C PHE A 15 2.32 -6.80 10.13
N GLN A 16 3.15 -6.23 9.25
CA GLN A 16 3.47 -4.80 9.28
C GLN A 16 2.23 -3.92 9.11
N LEU A 17 1.38 -4.23 8.12
CA LEU A 17 0.15 -3.47 7.87
C LEU A 17 -0.85 -3.60 9.03
N SER A 18 -1.04 -4.80 9.58
CA SER A 18 -1.98 -5.03 10.67
C SER A 18 -1.56 -4.32 11.96
N PHE A 19 -0.28 -4.43 12.34
CA PHE A 19 0.24 -3.74 13.52
C PHE A 19 0.28 -2.22 13.32
N SER A 20 0.61 -1.74 12.12
CA SER A 20 0.51 -0.32 11.80
C SER A 20 -0.93 0.19 11.89
N ALA A 21 -1.92 -0.56 11.41
CA ALA A 21 -3.32 -0.18 11.51
C ALA A 21 -3.75 -0.02 12.98
N VAL A 22 -3.46 -1.02 13.83
CA VAL A 22 -3.79 -0.97 15.26
C VAL A 22 -3.06 0.19 15.96
N PHE A 23 -1.76 0.35 15.70
CA PHE A 23 -0.97 1.46 16.24
C PHE A 23 -1.57 2.82 15.86
N SER A 24 -1.92 3.00 14.59
CA SER A 24 -2.48 4.26 14.08
C SER A 24 -3.88 4.52 14.59
N VAL A 25 -4.72 3.50 14.78
CA VAL A 25 -6.01 3.66 15.49
C VAL A 25 -5.77 4.11 16.93
N GLY A 26 -4.85 3.49 17.66
CA GLY A 26 -4.55 3.86 19.04
C GLY A 26 -4.10 5.32 19.21
N ILE A 27 -3.50 5.91 18.17
CA ILE A 27 -2.94 7.27 18.21
C ILE A 27 -3.84 8.31 17.55
N ILE A 28 -4.24 8.07 16.30
CA ILE A 28 -4.90 9.06 15.45
C ILE A 28 -6.38 9.16 15.80
N TYR A 29 -7.06 8.05 16.10
CA TYR A 29 -8.50 8.07 16.36
C TYR A 29 -8.88 8.89 17.61
N PRO A 30 -8.26 8.72 18.80
CA PRO A 30 -8.58 9.54 19.97
C PRO A 30 -8.41 11.04 19.71
N TYR A 31 -7.37 11.39 18.95
CA TYR A 31 -7.10 12.76 18.55
C TYR A 31 -8.21 13.34 17.65
N LEU A 32 -8.61 12.61 16.61
CA LEU A 32 -9.67 13.01 15.69
C LEU A 32 -11.02 13.13 16.42
N LYS A 33 -11.35 12.16 17.27
CA LYS A 33 -12.59 12.15 18.06
C LYS A 33 -12.72 13.39 18.93
N LYS A 34 -11.65 13.74 19.66
CA LYS A 34 -11.61 14.94 20.51
C LYS A 34 -11.76 16.24 19.72
N LYS A 35 -11.24 16.29 18.49
CA LYS A 35 -11.26 17.50 17.64
C LYS A 35 -12.60 17.71 16.94
N ILE A 36 -13.24 16.66 16.46
CA ILE A 36 -14.51 16.73 15.74
C ILE A 36 -15.70 16.80 16.71
N ASN A 37 -15.55 16.25 17.92
CA ASN A 37 -16.51 16.33 19.01
C ASN A 37 -17.95 15.96 18.60
N HIS A 38 -18.10 14.73 18.09
CA HIS A 38 -19.39 14.14 17.70
C HIS A 38 -19.75 12.95 18.62
N LYS A 39 -21.02 12.52 18.56
CA LYS A 39 -21.52 11.31 19.27
C LYS A 39 -22.03 10.21 18.32
N ASN A 40 -21.99 10.44 17.01
CA ASN A 40 -22.51 9.53 16.01
C ASN A 40 -21.54 8.35 15.74
N ALA A 41 -22.04 7.11 15.89
CA ALA A 41 -21.27 5.89 15.64
C ALA A 41 -20.75 5.78 14.20
N CYS A 42 -21.51 6.26 13.20
CA CYS A 42 -21.07 6.24 11.81
C CYS A 42 -19.85 7.16 11.58
N ILE A 43 -19.83 8.32 12.25
CA ILE A 43 -18.67 9.22 12.18
C ILE A 43 -17.48 8.58 12.89
N ASP A 44 -17.69 7.91 14.03
CA ASP A 44 -16.62 7.16 14.70
C ASP A 44 -16.00 6.10 13.79
N MET A 45 -16.81 5.34 13.05
CA MET A 45 -16.33 4.37 12.05
C MET A 45 -15.48 5.03 10.96
N LEU A 46 -15.95 6.15 10.40
CA LEU A 46 -15.19 6.90 9.39
C LEU A 46 -13.84 7.38 9.94
N LEU A 47 -13.79 7.88 11.18
CA LEU A 47 -12.53 8.34 11.77
C LEU A 47 -11.54 7.21 12.05
N ILE A 48 -12.03 6.03 12.42
CA ILE A 48 -11.19 4.82 12.54
C ILE A 48 -10.61 4.45 11.18
N LEU A 49 -11.43 4.45 10.13
CA LEU A 49 -10.98 4.15 8.77
C LEU A 49 -9.93 5.16 8.27
N PHE A 50 -10.14 6.45 8.53
CA PHE A 50 -9.14 7.48 8.26
C PHE A 50 -7.84 7.21 9.03
N ALA A 51 -7.93 6.88 10.32
CA ALA A 51 -6.75 6.57 11.14
C ALA A 51 -5.96 5.38 10.59
N ILE A 52 -6.65 4.30 10.20
CA ILE A 52 -6.03 3.13 9.57
C ILE A 52 -5.35 3.53 8.26
N GLN A 53 -6.08 4.16 7.35
CA GLN A 53 -5.59 4.48 6.02
C GLN A 53 -4.38 5.42 6.07
N PHE A 54 -4.41 6.47 6.90
CA PHE A 54 -3.24 7.33 7.10
C PHE A 54 -2.07 6.55 7.69
N GLY A 55 -2.35 5.69 8.66
CA GLY A 55 -1.36 4.86 9.33
C GLY A 55 -0.61 3.91 8.43
N THR A 56 -1.35 3.20 7.57
CA THR A 56 -0.80 2.16 6.70
C THR A 56 -0.29 2.71 5.37
N MET A 57 -0.73 3.90 4.96
CA MET A 57 -0.41 4.49 3.66
C MET A 57 1.09 4.51 3.32
N PRO A 58 2.02 4.90 4.22
CA PRO A 58 3.44 4.88 3.89
C PRO A 58 4.00 3.47 3.66
N LEU A 59 3.52 2.48 4.42
CA LEU A 59 3.88 1.07 4.21
C LEU A 59 3.29 0.52 2.91
N VAL A 60 2.06 0.89 2.56
CA VAL A 60 1.45 0.54 1.27
C VAL A 60 2.28 1.12 0.12
N ALA A 61 2.65 2.40 0.20
CA ALA A 61 3.52 3.02 -0.81
C ALA A 61 4.92 2.37 -0.88
N TYR A 62 5.44 1.90 0.25
CA TYR A 62 6.72 1.20 0.29
C TYR A 62 6.67 -0.17 -0.37
N HIS A 63 5.65 -0.98 -0.08
CA HIS A 63 5.57 -2.36 -0.56
C HIS A 63 4.98 -2.49 -1.95
N PHE A 64 4.01 -1.63 -2.30
CA PHE A 64 3.21 -1.78 -3.50
C PHE A 64 3.38 -0.64 -4.50
N ASN A 65 4.13 0.42 -4.19
CA ASN A 65 4.44 1.50 -5.13
C ASN A 65 3.24 2.26 -5.70
N TYR A 66 2.06 2.16 -5.08
CA TYR A 66 0.89 2.95 -5.45
C TYR A 66 0.17 3.51 -4.24
N PHE A 67 -0.63 4.55 -4.50
CA PHE A 67 -1.60 5.10 -3.57
C PHE A 67 -2.94 5.22 -4.29
N SER A 68 -4.01 4.69 -3.68
CA SER A 68 -5.35 4.74 -4.25
C SER A 68 -6.31 5.47 -3.32
N LEU A 69 -6.96 6.51 -3.83
CA LEU A 69 -8.02 7.19 -3.09
C LEU A 69 -9.32 6.37 -3.06
N SER A 70 -9.53 5.49 -4.05
CA SER A 70 -10.71 4.61 -4.09
C SER A 70 -10.74 3.68 -2.86
N ALA A 71 -9.57 3.32 -2.32
CA ALA A 71 -9.43 2.51 -1.11
C ALA A 71 -10.20 3.09 0.10
N PHE A 72 -10.29 4.41 0.25
CA PHE A 72 -11.05 5.02 1.36
C PHE A 72 -12.54 4.70 1.31
N ILE A 73 -13.09 4.55 0.10
CA ILE A 73 -14.52 4.31 -0.11
C ILE A 73 -14.79 2.82 -0.19
N ILE A 74 -13.96 2.09 -0.94
CA ILE A 74 -14.16 0.67 -1.28
C ILE A 74 -13.87 -0.24 -0.09
N ASN A 75 -12.88 0.10 0.75
CA ASN A 75 -12.53 -0.76 1.88
C ASN A 75 -13.69 -0.92 2.87
N ILE A 76 -14.62 0.04 2.96
CA ILE A 76 -15.75 -0.02 3.90
C ILE A 76 -16.70 -1.18 3.55
N PRO A 77 -17.38 -1.18 2.38
CA PRO A 77 -18.26 -2.27 2.01
C PRO A 77 -17.50 -3.59 1.83
N VAL A 78 -16.23 -3.57 1.42
CA VAL A 78 -15.41 -4.79 1.32
C VAL A 78 -15.19 -5.42 2.69
N ILE A 79 -14.73 -4.64 3.69
CA ILE A 79 -14.51 -5.16 5.05
C ILE A 79 -15.83 -5.64 5.66
N LEU A 80 -16.93 -4.89 5.49
CA LEU A 80 -18.24 -5.29 6.00
C LEU A 80 -18.70 -6.61 5.36
N SER A 81 -18.64 -6.72 4.03
CA SER A 81 -19.06 -7.92 3.31
C SER A 81 -18.19 -9.12 3.66
N ALA A 82 -16.86 -8.95 3.68
CA ALA A 82 -15.92 -10.01 4.05
C ALA A 82 -16.08 -10.47 5.50
N SER A 83 -16.37 -9.53 6.43
CA SER A 83 -16.59 -9.86 7.84
C SER A 83 -17.84 -10.70 8.10
N VAL A 84 -18.82 -10.67 7.20
CA VAL A 84 -20.05 -11.47 7.27
C VAL A 84 -19.93 -12.76 6.45
N ALA A 85 -19.36 -12.67 5.25
CA ALA A 85 -19.16 -13.81 4.35
C ALA A 85 -18.33 -14.91 5.02
N LEU A 86 -17.19 -14.55 5.63
CA LEU A 86 -16.28 -15.53 6.21
C LEU A 86 -16.93 -16.38 7.34
N PRO A 87 -17.63 -15.81 8.34
CA PRO A 87 -18.42 -16.59 9.29
C PRO A 87 -19.51 -17.45 8.65
N ILE A 88 -20.23 -16.96 7.64
CA ILE A 88 -21.26 -17.75 6.95
C ILE A 88 -20.63 -18.95 6.26
N ALA A 89 -19.52 -18.76 5.54
CA ALA A 89 -18.77 -19.84 4.91
C ALA A 89 -18.31 -20.90 5.94
N PHE A 90 -17.86 -20.48 7.14
CA PHE A 90 -17.53 -21.43 8.21
C PHE A 90 -18.76 -22.16 8.76
N LEU A 91 -19.90 -21.49 8.89
CA LEU A 91 -21.17 -22.11 9.33
C LEU A 91 -21.72 -23.10 8.30
N MET A 92 -21.46 -22.89 7.00
CA MET A 92 -21.87 -23.80 5.95
C MET A 92 -21.22 -25.19 6.06
N LEU A 93 -20.01 -25.29 6.62
CA LEU A 93 -19.30 -26.56 6.77
C LEU A 93 -20.11 -27.61 7.57
N PRO A 94 -20.52 -27.35 8.84
CA PRO A 94 -21.37 -28.31 9.56
C PRO A 94 -22.79 -28.42 8.95
N LEU A 95 -23.36 -27.35 8.41
CA LEU A 95 -24.70 -27.38 7.81
C LEU A 95 -24.78 -28.28 6.58
N SER A 96 -23.68 -28.39 5.82
CA SER A 96 -23.60 -29.29 4.65
C SER A 96 -23.86 -30.76 5.01
N ILE A 97 -23.59 -31.15 6.26
CA ILE A 97 -23.76 -32.51 6.76
C ILE A 97 -25.14 -32.67 7.42
N VAL A 98 -25.61 -31.64 8.13
CA VAL A 98 -26.81 -31.73 9.00
C VAL A 98 -28.12 -31.53 8.22
N SER A 99 -28.18 -30.57 7.30
CA SER A 99 -29.42 -30.23 6.60
C SER A 99 -29.14 -29.55 5.26
N GLY A 100 -29.50 -30.24 4.16
CA GLY A 100 -29.40 -29.69 2.81
C GLY A 100 -30.21 -28.41 2.61
N GLN A 101 -31.37 -28.28 3.28
CA GLN A 101 -32.20 -27.07 3.17
C GLN A 101 -31.57 -25.88 3.89
N ALA A 102 -31.00 -26.08 5.09
CA ALA A 102 -30.32 -25.02 5.83
C ALA A 102 -29.02 -24.60 5.13
N PHE A 103 -28.29 -25.58 4.57
CA PHE A 103 -27.14 -25.32 3.70
C PHE A 103 -27.54 -24.49 2.47
N HIS A 104 -28.63 -24.84 1.79
CA HIS A 104 -29.08 -24.10 0.61
C HIS A 104 -29.39 -22.62 0.93
N TRP A 105 -30.14 -22.35 2.00
CA TRP A 105 -30.45 -20.96 2.39
C TRP A 105 -29.21 -20.16 2.80
N THR A 106 -28.27 -20.79 3.51
CA THR A 106 -27.02 -20.13 3.89
C THR A 106 -26.09 -19.91 2.69
N ALA A 107 -26.09 -20.83 1.72
CA ALA A 107 -25.36 -20.67 0.46
C ALA A 107 -25.89 -19.50 -0.38
N LEU A 108 -27.21 -19.31 -0.46
CA LEU A 108 -27.80 -18.16 -1.16
C LEU A 108 -27.43 -16.83 -0.50
N LEU A 109 -27.38 -16.80 0.83
CA LEU A 109 -26.90 -15.61 1.56
C LEU A 109 -25.42 -15.35 1.30
N GLU A 110 -24.60 -16.40 1.30
CA GLU A 110 -23.16 -16.29 1.00
C GLU A 110 -22.92 -15.77 -0.42
N GLU A 111 -23.65 -16.30 -1.41
CA GLU A 111 -23.59 -15.89 -2.81
C GLU A 111 -23.84 -14.38 -2.95
N MET A 112 -24.84 -13.83 -2.25
CA MET A 112 -25.11 -12.39 -2.24
C MET A 112 -23.91 -11.55 -1.74
N PHE A 113 -23.21 -12.00 -0.68
CA PHE A 113 -22.03 -11.29 -0.17
C PHE A 113 -20.81 -11.46 -1.08
N LEU A 114 -20.64 -12.63 -1.70
CA LEU A 114 -19.58 -12.86 -2.68
C LEU A 114 -19.80 -12.02 -3.94
N ASP A 115 -21.03 -11.94 -4.45
CA ASP A 115 -21.38 -11.06 -5.57
C ASP A 115 -21.14 -9.59 -5.24
N ALA A 116 -21.47 -9.17 -4.01
CA ALA A 116 -21.14 -7.83 -3.55
C ALA A 116 -19.61 -7.59 -3.54
N LEU A 117 -18.81 -8.55 -3.08
CA LEU A 117 -17.35 -8.45 -3.12
C LEU A 117 -16.80 -8.40 -4.55
N ILE A 118 -17.33 -9.22 -5.47
CA ILE A 118 -16.95 -9.21 -6.89
C ILE A 118 -17.29 -7.85 -7.51
N PHE A 119 -18.50 -7.33 -7.25
CA PHE A 119 -18.92 -6.02 -7.72
C PHE A 119 -18.00 -4.91 -7.19
N MET A 120 -17.68 -4.93 -5.90
CA MET A 120 -16.77 -3.94 -5.30
C MET A 120 -15.37 -4.02 -5.90
N ASN A 121 -14.88 -5.22 -6.22
CA ASN A 121 -13.60 -5.40 -6.89
C ASN A 121 -13.62 -4.83 -8.32
N GLN A 122 -14.66 -5.10 -9.09
CA GLN A 122 -14.83 -4.53 -10.44
C GLN A 122 -14.93 -3.01 -10.41
N LEU A 123 -15.68 -2.47 -9.45
CA LEU A 123 -15.75 -1.03 -9.21
C LEU A 123 -14.38 -0.46 -8.83
N SER A 124 -13.61 -1.18 -8.01
CA SER A 124 -12.24 -0.80 -7.67
C SER A 124 -11.34 -0.73 -8.88
N THR A 125 -11.36 -1.74 -9.74
CA THR A 125 -10.56 -1.74 -10.98
C THR A 125 -10.95 -0.60 -11.90
N PHE A 126 -12.25 -0.32 -12.04
CA PHE A 126 -12.74 0.82 -12.84
C PHE A 126 -12.27 2.18 -12.28
N LEU A 127 -12.33 2.35 -10.97
CA LEU A 127 -11.85 3.57 -10.31
C LEU A 127 -10.32 3.64 -10.22
N PHE A 128 -9.63 2.51 -10.32
CA PHE A 128 -8.19 2.43 -10.09
C PHE A 128 -7.43 3.30 -11.08
N GLU A 129 -7.76 3.23 -12.37
CA GLU A 129 -7.12 4.02 -13.42
C GLU A 129 -7.31 5.53 -13.25
N SER A 130 -8.42 5.95 -12.66
CA SER A 130 -8.76 7.38 -12.52
C SER A 130 -8.26 8.01 -11.21
N VAL A 131 -8.12 7.21 -10.15
CA VAL A 131 -7.94 7.73 -8.79
C VAL A 131 -6.82 7.03 -8.00
N SER A 132 -5.96 6.30 -8.71
CA SER A 132 -4.74 5.71 -8.15
C SER A 132 -3.52 6.28 -8.85
N PHE A 133 -2.46 6.46 -8.07
CA PHE A 133 -1.22 7.09 -8.51
C PHE A 133 -0.06 6.18 -8.14
N ASN A 134 0.85 5.97 -9.09
CA ASN A 134 2.13 5.34 -8.80
C ASN A 134 3.00 6.32 -8.00
N VAL A 135 3.69 5.79 -6.99
CA VAL A 135 4.50 6.58 -6.05
C VAL A 135 5.84 5.90 -5.88
N ILE A 136 6.91 6.70 -5.91
CA ILE A 136 8.25 6.26 -5.53
C ILE A 136 8.20 5.73 -4.10
N SER A 137 8.79 4.56 -3.85
CA SER A 137 8.80 4.01 -2.49
C SER A 137 9.49 4.97 -1.53
N PRO A 138 8.88 5.29 -0.37
CA PRO A 138 9.58 6.04 0.65
C PRO A 138 10.77 5.21 1.19
N ASN A 139 11.91 5.86 1.39
CA ASN A 139 13.06 5.22 1.98
C ASN A 139 12.73 4.71 3.40
N ILE A 140 13.42 3.67 3.87
CA ILE A 140 13.22 3.11 5.22
C ILE A 140 13.40 4.20 6.29
N SER A 141 14.34 5.13 6.10
CA SER A 141 14.54 6.27 6.99
C SER A 141 13.32 7.19 7.04
N THR A 142 12.69 7.48 5.90
CA THR A 142 11.47 8.29 5.81
C THR A 142 10.31 7.60 6.54
N LEU A 143 10.17 6.28 6.39
CA LEU A 143 9.20 5.50 7.17
C LEU A 143 9.47 5.60 8.68
N GLY A 144 10.72 5.43 9.10
CA GLY A 144 11.12 5.56 10.50
C GLY A 144 10.78 6.94 11.07
N ILE A 145 11.13 8.01 10.36
CA ILE A 145 10.81 9.39 10.74
C ILE A 145 9.29 9.57 10.85
N TYR A 146 8.52 9.05 9.90
CA TYR A 146 7.06 9.13 9.92
C TYR A 146 6.46 8.49 11.17
N TYR A 147 6.78 7.22 11.46
CA TYR A 147 6.21 6.50 12.60
C TYR A 147 6.71 7.03 13.94
N VAL A 148 7.98 7.46 14.03
CA VAL A 148 8.50 8.12 15.24
C VAL A 148 7.80 9.46 15.47
N THR A 149 7.55 10.23 14.41
CA THR A 149 6.80 11.49 14.51
C THR A 149 5.37 11.24 15.00
N LEU A 150 4.68 10.22 14.46
CA LEU A 150 3.36 9.81 14.95
C LEU A 150 3.39 9.42 16.43
N LEU A 151 4.40 8.65 16.86
CA LEU A 151 4.57 8.25 18.25
C LEU A 151 4.76 9.46 19.16
N ILE A 152 5.66 10.38 18.81
CA ILE A 152 5.91 11.60 19.58
C ILE A 152 4.63 12.45 19.69
N LEU A 153 3.86 12.57 18.60
CA LEU A 153 2.60 13.29 18.60
C LEU A 153 1.52 12.62 19.46
N SER A 154 1.61 11.31 19.70
CA SER A 154 0.64 10.56 20.50
C SER A 154 0.75 10.76 22.01
N TYR A 155 1.94 11.11 22.51
CA TYR A 155 2.20 11.10 23.95
C TYR A 155 1.64 12.37 24.63
N GLU A 156 0.48 12.25 25.28
CA GLU A 156 -0.24 13.39 25.86
C GLU A 156 0.55 14.17 26.94
N GLU A 157 1.46 13.52 27.68
CA GLU A 157 2.28 14.22 28.69
C GLU A 157 3.31 15.18 28.06
N MET A 158 3.77 14.86 26.84
CA MET A 158 4.60 15.78 26.04
C MET A 158 3.78 16.98 25.50
N TRP A 159 2.45 16.91 25.53
CA TRP A 159 1.57 17.99 25.03
C TRP A 159 1.56 19.23 25.92
N GLY A 160 2.00 19.16 27.19
CA GLY A 160 2.19 20.34 28.03
C GLY A 160 3.22 21.31 27.43
N ILE A 161 4.34 20.77 26.92
CA ILE A 161 5.44 21.52 26.31
C ILE A 161 5.16 21.82 24.82
N LEU A 162 4.54 20.86 24.12
CA LEU A 162 4.25 20.95 22.68
C LEU A 162 2.98 21.73 22.32
N LYS A 163 2.06 22.00 23.25
CA LYS A 163 0.87 22.86 23.00
C LYS A 163 1.24 24.22 22.41
N ARG A 164 2.37 24.79 22.84
CA ARG A 164 2.92 26.05 22.31
C ARG A 164 3.45 25.95 20.87
N TYR A 165 3.81 24.75 20.42
CA TYR A 165 4.50 24.51 19.14
C TYR A 165 3.84 23.45 18.25
N LYS A 166 2.60 23.04 18.53
CA LYS A 166 1.90 21.93 17.86
C LYS A 166 1.84 22.06 16.33
N LYS A 167 1.50 23.26 15.83
CA LYS A 167 1.55 23.54 14.38
C LYS A 167 2.98 23.41 13.85
N LYS A 168 3.98 23.86 14.61
CA LYS A 168 5.39 23.77 14.21
C LYS A 168 5.87 22.33 14.14
N VAL A 169 5.49 21.42 15.05
CA VAL A 169 5.93 20.01 14.98
C VAL A 169 5.28 19.26 13.83
N ILE A 170 3.99 19.50 13.56
CA ILE A 170 3.34 18.92 12.37
C ILE A 170 3.98 19.47 11.09
N ILE A 171 4.23 20.78 11.03
CA ILE A 171 4.91 21.42 9.90
C ILE A 171 6.34 20.89 9.77
N ILE A 172 7.09 20.74 10.87
CA ILE A 172 8.44 20.19 10.88
C ILE A 172 8.41 18.73 10.43
N GLY A 173 7.45 17.92 10.88
CA GLY A 173 7.30 16.54 10.43
C GLY A 173 6.99 16.42 8.94
N ILE A 174 6.10 17.28 8.42
CA ILE A 174 5.81 17.37 6.98
C ILE A 174 7.06 17.87 6.24
N ILE A 175 7.74 18.90 6.74
CA ILE A 175 8.95 19.45 6.14
C ILE A 175 10.08 18.44 6.17
N THR A 176 10.31 17.69 7.25
CA THR A 176 11.35 16.66 7.33
C THR A 176 11.02 15.48 6.44
N MET A 177 9.74 15.12 6.31
CA MET A 177 9.31 14.07 5.38
C MET A 177 9.49 14.51 3.92
N SER A 178 9.09 15.74 3.58
CA SER A 178 9.31 16.34 2.25
C SER A 178 10.79 16.54 1.95
N ILE A 179 11.59 17.01 2.91
CA ILE A 179 13.04 17.18 2.77
C ILE A 179 13.74 15.82 2.66
N SER A 180 13.33 14.81 3.43
CA SER A 180 13.90 13.45 3.32
C SER A 180 13.60 12.84 1.95
N PHE A 181 12.40 13.07 1.43
CA PHE A 181 12.00 12.67 0.07
C PHE A 181 12.75 13.45 -1.03
N LEU A 182 13.03 14.74 -0.83
CA LEU A 182 13.81 15.53 -1.77
C LEU A 182 15.31 15.17 -1.73
N LEU A 183 15.87 14.96 -0.54
CA LEU A 183 17.29 14.64 -0.33
C LEU A 183 17.62 13.21 -0.77
N SER A 184 16.70 12.26 -0.63
CA SER A 184 16.89 10.89 -1.15
C SER A 184 17.12 10.88 -2.66
N ASN A 185 16.54 11.84 -3.39
CA ASN A 185 16.66 11.94 -4.84
C ASN A 185 17.83 12.82 -5.29
N ALA A 186 18.40 13.64 -4.40
CA ALA A 186 19.36 14.68 -4.75
C ALA A 186 20.82 14.36 -4.37
N LEU A 187 21.05 13.58 -3.30
CA LEU A 187 22.36 13.55 -2.65
C LEU A 187 23.39 12.60 -3.28
N VAL A 188 22.97 11.57 -4.02
CA VAL A 188 23.90 10.69 -4.72
C VAL A 188 23.21 10.14 -5.98
N ASN A 189 23.56 10.65 -7.15
CA ASN A 189 23.31 9.94 -8.41
C ASN A 189 24.66 9.35 -8.85
N PRO A 190 25.12 8.24 -8.24
CA PRO A 190 26.29 7.57 -8.76
C PRO A 190 25.97 7.09 -10.17
N TYR A 191 26.97 7.07 -11.05
CA TYR A 191 26.83 6.32 -12.28
C TYR A 191 26.58 4.86 -11.91
N GLU A 192 25.43 4.32 -12.28
CA GLU A 192 25.01 2.97 -11.94
C GLU A 192 24.51 2.28 -13.21
N ILE A 193 24.93 1.04 -13.41
CA ILE A 193 24.38 0.16 -14.44
C ILE A 193 23.84 -1.07 -13.71
N VAL A 194 22.55 -1.32 -13.86
CA VAL A 194 21.87 -2.46 -13.25
C VAL A 194 21.30 -3.34 -14.35
N PHE A 195 21.66 -4.61 -14.34
CA PHE A 195 21.00 -5.64 -15.13
C PHE A 195 19.77 -6.10 -14.33
N VAL A 196 18.59 -5.69 -14.80
CA VAL A 196 17.33 -5.94 -14.12
C VAL A 196 16.88 -7.35 -14.43
N ASP A 197 16.61 -8.14 -13.39
CA ASP A 197 16.02 -9.47 -13.56
C ASP A 197 14.55 -9.34 -13.95
N VAL A 198 14.30 -9.39 -15.25
CA VAL A 198 12.97 -9.36 -15.88
C VAL A 198 12.44 -10.78 -16.18
N GLY A 199 13.15 -11.81 -15.70
CA GLY A 199 12.85 -13.22 -15.95
C GLY A 199 13.27 -13.67 -17.34
N GLN A 200 12.57 -13.23 -18.39
CA GLN A 200 12.89 -13.56 -19.78
C GLN A 200 13.29 -12.32 -20.58
N GLY A 201 14.37 -12.47 -21.34
CA GLY A 201 14.99 -11.42 -22.13
C GLY A 201 15.98 -10.57 -21.35
N ASP A 202 16.33 -9.42 -21.92
CA ASP A 202 17.29 -8.50 -21.34
C ASP A 202 16.63 -7.20 -20.87
N CYS A 203 17.14 -6.64 -19.78
CA CYS A 203 16.80 -5.30 -19.34
C CYS A 203 17.97 -4.67 -18.59
N ILE A 204 18.45 -3.54 -19.09
CA ILE A 204 19.56 -2.80 -18.48
C ILE A 204 19.08 -1.41 -18.14
N HIS A 205 19.18 -1.04 -16.87
CA HIS A 205 18.88 0.27 -16.36
C HIS A 205 20.17 1.02 -16.02
N ILE A 206 20.38 2.17 -16.67
CA ILE A 206 21.54 3.04 -16.47
C ILE A 206 21.09 4.33 -15.81
N LYS A 207 21.64 4.62 -14.63
CA LYS A 207 21.54 5.93 -13.99
C LYS A 207 22.79 6.74 -14.29
N THR A 208 22.62 7.90 -14.90
CA THR A 208 23.72 8.81 -15.18
C THR A 208 24.03 9.71 -13.98
N PRO A 209 25.25 10.26 -13.86
CA PRO A 209 25.60 11.24 -12.83
C PRO A 209 24.70 12.49 -12.82
N ASN A 210 24.12 12.82 -13.98
CA ASN A 210 23.23 13.96 -14.14
C ASN A 210 21.76 13.64 -13.78
N GLY A 211 21.50 12.45 -13.22
CA GLY A 211 20.16 12.02 -12.79
C GLY A 211 19.25 11.54 -13.92
N LYS A 212 19.78 11.31 -15.12
CA LYS A 212 19.04 10.69 -16.23
C LYS A 212 18.95 9.19 -16.07
N ASN A 213 17.77 8.64 -16.31
CA ASN A 213 17.48 7.20 -16.29
C ASN A 213 17.31 6.70 -17.72
N ILE A 214 18.18 5.79 -18.14
CA ILE A 214 18.19 5.21 -19.48
C ILE A 214 17.89 3.72 -19.35
N LEU A 215 17.00 3.22 -20.19
CA LEU A 215 16.67 1.80 -20.28
C LEU A 215 17.17 1.23 -21.61
N ILE A 216 17.78 0.05 -21.59
CA ILE A 216 18.11 -0.73 -22.78
C ILE A 216 17.39 -2.07 -22.62
N ASP A 217 16.41 -2.31 -23.50
CA ASP A 217 15.44 -3.39 -23.43
C ASP A 217 14.60 -3.41 -22.13
N GLY A 218 13.42 -4.03 -22.19
CA GLY A 218 12.46 -4.11 -21.08
C GLY A 218 12.17 -5.53 -20.61
N GLY A 219 12.84 -6.53 -21.20
CA GLY A 219 12.42 -7.93 -21.09
C GLY A 219 11.12 -8.20 -21.85
N GLY A 220 10.57 -9.38 -21.60
CA GLY A 220 9.22 -9.71 -22.06
C GLY A 220 8.90 -11.19 -22.18
N ASN A 221 7.61 -11.43 -22.03
CA ASN A 221 6.84 -12.66 -22.28
C ASN A 221 7.33 -13.96 -21.60
N LEU A 222 6.67 -14.36 -20.51
CA LEU A 222 6.83 -15.70 -19.91
C LEU A 222 5.59 -16.58 -20.20
N SER A 223 5.34 -16.92 -21.46
CA SER A 223 4.32 -17.88 -21.96
C SER A 223 2.84 -17.65 -21.55
N GLN A 224 2.49 -16.57 -20.85
CA GLN A 224 1.11 -16.25 -20.47
C GLN A 224 0.72 -14.84 -20.91
N LYS A 225 -0.36 -14.71 -21.70
CA LYS A 225 -0.92 -13.43 -22.16
C LYS A 225 -1.29 -12.45 -21.04
N GLN A 226 -1.30 -12.88 -19.78
CA GLN A 226 -1.79 -12.10 -18.63
C GLN A 226 -0.68 -11.56 -17.71
N PHE A 227 0.58 -11.96 -17.89
CA PHE A 227 1.67 -11.45 -17.05
C PHE A 227 2.43 -10.33 -17.77
N ASP A 228 2.19 -9.09 -17.34
CA ASP A 228 2.86 -7.90 -17.86
C ASP A 228 4.17 -7.67 -17.07
N VAL A 229 5.31 -7.87 -17.73
CA VAL A 229 6.65 -7.68 -17.13
C VAL A 229 6.87 -6.23 -16.73
N GLY A 230 6.36 -5.29 -17.52
CA GLY A 230 6.46 -3.86 -17.27
C GLY A 230 5.74 -3.47 -15.99
N GLU A 231 4.47 -3.86 -15.89
CA GLU A 231 3.63 -3.55 -14.73
C GLU A 231 4.07 -4.29 -13.46
N LYS A 232 4.46 -5.57 -13.57
CA LYS A 232 4.69 -6.43 -12.40
C LYS A 232 6.14 -6.48 -11.92
N ILE A 233 7.11 -6.14 -12.76
CA ILE A 233 8.54 -6.22 -12.42
C ILE A 233 9.21 -4.87 -12.62
N LEU A 234 9.20 -4.33 -13.83
CA LEU A 234 10.02 -3.17 -14.19
C LEU A 234 9.57 -1.90 -13.48
N ALA A 235 8.27 -1.59 -13.51
CA ALA A 235 7.73 -0.41 -12.84
C ALA A 235 7.93 -0.44 -11.31
N PRO A 236 7.62 -1.55 -10.59
CA PRO A 236 7.96 -1.67 -9.17
C PRO A 236 9.46 -1.51 -8.90
N TYR A 237 10.33 -2.13 -9.71
CA TYR A 237 11.79 -1.97 -9.59
C TYR A 237 12.20 -0.49 -9.71
N LEU A 238 11.74 0.21 -10.75
CA LEU A 238 12.09 1.62 -10.98
C LEU A 238 11.62 2.51 -9.83
N LEU A 239 10.36 2.36 -9.41
CA LEU A 239 9.77 3.14 -8.32
C LEU A 239 10.42 2.85 -6.96
N LYS A 240 10.86 1.62 -6.72
CA LYS A 240 11.63 1.25 -5.51
C LYS A 240 13.02 1.88 -5.50
N ASN A 241 13.58 2.14 -6.67
CA ASN A 241 14.91 2.70 -6.88
C ASN A 241 14.91 4.23 -7.12
N GLY A 242 13.82 4.92 -6.78
CA GLY A 242 13.73 6.39 -6.86
C GLY A 242 13.42 6.94 -8.26
N VAL A 243 13.08 6.08 -9.22
CA VAL A 243 12.88 6.46 -10.62
C VAL A 243 11.40 6.62 -10.94
N ALA A 244 10.96 7.86 -11.16
CA ALA A 244 9.58 8.16 -11.57
C ALA A 244 9.38 8.21 -13.09
N HIS A 245 10.46 8.40 -13.86
CA HIS A 245 10.39 8.50 -15.32
C HIS A 245 11.69 7.99 -15.96
N ILE A 246 11.55 7.43 -17.16
CA ILE A 246 12.64 7.05 -18.04
C ILE A 246 12.88 8.19 -19.04
N ASP A 247 14.13 8.65 -19.14
CA ASP A 247 14.50 9.74 -20.05
C ASP A 247 14.76 9.23 -21.47
N MET A 248 15.31 8.03 -21.60
CA MET A 248 15.58 7.38 -22.89
C MET A 248 15.39 5.88 -22.75
N ALA A 249 14.80 5.27 -23.79
CA ALA A 249 14.68 3.82 -23.91
C ALA A 249 15.23 3.40 -25.27
N PHE A 250 16.08 2.37 -25.29
CA PHE A 250 16.64 1.76 -26.49
C PHE A 250 16.18 0.31 -26.56
N ILE A 251 15.79 -0.14 -27.75
CA ILE A 251 15.46 -1.54 -28.01
C ILE A 251 16.55 -2.09 -28.92
N THR A 252 17.22 -3.16 -28.49
CA THR A 252 18.32 -3.78 -29.25
C THR A 252 17.81 -4.45 -30.52
N HIS A 253 16.67 -5.14 -30.44
CA HIS A 253 16.00 -5.78 -31.56
C HIS A 253 14.52 -6.10 -31.25
N LEU A 254 13.74 -6.42 -32.29
CA LEU A 254 12.28 -6.52 -32.21
C LEU A 254 11.77 -7.92 -31.81
N HIS A 255 12.46 -8.61 -30.91
CA HIS A 255 11.91 -9.82 -30.30
C HIS A 255 11.06 -9.48 -29.08
N GLU A 256 9.98 -10.23 -28.86
CA GLU A 256 8.99 -9.92 -27.84
C GLU A 256 9.56 -9.86 -26.42
N ASP A 257 10.64 -10.58 -26.18
CA ASP A 257 11.41 -10.61 -24.94
C ASP A 257 12.32 -9.39 -24.73
N HIS A 258 12.28 -8.39 -25.61
CA HIS A 258 13.05 -7.15 -25.45
C HIS A 258 12.21 -5.89 -25.37
N TYR A 259 10.97 -5.88 -25.90
CA TYR A 259 10.15 -4.67 -25.99
C TYR A 259 8.73 -4.76 -25.43
N LYS A 260 8.33 -5.90 -24.84
CA LYS A 260 6.97 -6.07 -24.25
C LYS A 260 6.88 -5.78 -22.75
N GLY A 261 8.01 -5.52 -22.09
CA GLY A 261 8.03 -4.99 -20.72
C GLY A 261 7.96 -3.47 -20.65
#